data_AF-G3B1M5-F1
#
_entry.id   AF-G3B1M5-F1
#
_cell.length_a   1.000
_cell.length_b   1.000
_cell.length_c   1.000
_cell.angle_alpha   90.00
_cell.angle_beta   90.00
_cell.angle_gamma   90.00
#
_symmetry.space_group_name_H-M   'P 1'
#
loop_
_entity.id
_entity.type
_entity.pdbx_description
1 polymer ?
#
loop_
_entity_poly.entity_id
_entity_poly.type
_entity_poly.pdbx_seq_one_letter_code
_entity_poly.pdbx_strand_id
1 'polypeptide(L)'
;MYTDTTMDPNAFYGLPTNYGWFYIPKKLYATDWTLPAVNEKIKQVYPDIESNAPSFQDIQDVIDDWCIEAKMATKPKPTKITKADKEELKHFMLYKSQLKPLMREQNRSKKRLAKEQDMMLRKSQKVQRAKERENAIEYVAKHGKFPEDYDFSQIKLTHAWNHYSAKFYKEAGASGQTKQNLSVQWKEMSKEKKEEYREEYIQHLKEGILYQRGELVPIKEKFKSLRK
;
A
#
# COMPACT_ATOMS: atom_id res chain seq x y z
N MET A 1 18.11 -43.45 -5.42
CA MET A 1 18.70 -42.23 -6.01
C MET A 1 18.21 -42.01 -7.44
N TYR A 2 17.05 -41.37 -7.60
CA TYR A 2 16.53 -40.88 -8.88
C TYR A 2 16.91 -39.40 -9.10
N THR A 3 18.20 -39.06 -9.06
CA THR A 3 18.71 -37.74 -9.50
C THR A 3 19.48 -37.88 -10.80
N ASP A 4 18.91 -38.58 -11.76
CA ASP A 4 19.46 -38.65 -13.11
C ASP A 4 19.03 -37.38 -13.87
N THR A 5 19.97 -36.45 -14.09
CA THR A 5 19.75 -35.16 -14.77
C THR A 5 19.33 -35.28 -16.24
N THR A 6 19.07 -36.50 -16.71
CA THR A 6 18.60 -36.84 -18.06
C THR A 6 17.07 -36.96 -18.17
N MET A 7 16.33 -36.83 -17.07
CA MET A 7 14.87 -37.00 -17.08
C MET A 7 14.11 -35.75 -17.57
N ASP A 8 13.07 -35.98 -18.39
CA ASP A 8 12.16 -34.94 -18.88
C ASP A 8 11.50 -34.21 -17.69
N PRO A 9 11.70 -32.88 -17.54
CA PRO A 9 11.08 -32.09 -16.47
C PRO A 9 9.56 -32.22 -16.40
N ASN A 10 8.89 -32.56 -17.50
CA ASN A 10 7.44 -32.78 -17.54
C ASN A 10 6.98 -34.15 -17.00
N ALA A 11 7.92 -35.05 -16.66
CA ALA A 11 7.61 -36.39 -16.18
C ALA A 11 7.22 -36.42 -14.69
N PHE A 12 7.41 -35.33 -13.96
CA PHE A 12 7.19 -35.25 -12.51
C PHE A 12 6.11 -34.24 -12.14
N TYR A 13 5.47 -34.48 -10.99
CA TYR A 13 4.61 -33.50 -10.32
C TYR A 13 5.18 -33.18 -8.94
N GLY A 14 4.93 -31.96 -8.48
CA GLY A 14 5.11 -31.60 -7.07
C GLY A 14 3.97 -32.18 -6.24
N LEU A 15 4.31 -32.99 -5.25
CA LEU A 15 3.38 -33.55 -4.27
C LEU A 15 3.47 -32.73 -2.98
N PRO A 16 2.41 -32.00 -2.60
CA PRO A 16 2.37 -31.29 -1.33
C PRO A 16 2.01 -32.27 -0.21
N THR A 17 3.01 -32.74 0.53
CA THR A 17 2.82 -33.59 1.73
C THR A 17 2.68 -32.72 2.98
N ASN A 18 2.36 -33.35 4.12
CA ASN A 18 2.31 -32.63 5.40
C ASN A 18 3.70 -32.13 5.84
N TYR A 19 4.77 -32.65 5.23
CA TYR A 19 6.16 -32.39 5.61
C TYR A 19 6.91 -31.54 4.56
N GLY A 20 6.26 -31.13 3.47
CA GLY A 20 6.88 -30.30 2.44
C GLY A 20 6.41 -30.61 1.02
N TRP A 21 7.19 -30.15 0.05
CA TRP A 21 6.95 -30.39 -1.38
C TRP A 21 8.00 -31.35 -1.92
N PHE A 22 7.54 -32.48 -2.48
CA PHE A 22 8.40 -33.54 -2.98
C PHE A 22 8.08 -33.89 -4.42
N TYR A 23 9.00 -34.58 -5.10
CA TYR A 23 8.81 -34.96 -6.49
C TYR A 23 8.23 -36.36 -6.60
N ILE A 24 7.23 -36.53 -7.46
CA ILE A 24 6.63 -37.83 -7.76
C ILE A 24 6.42 -38.01 -9.27
N PRO A 25 6.64 -39.21 -9.84
CA PRO A 25 6.33 -39.47 -11.24
C PRO A 25 4.85 -39.24 -11.55
N LYS A 26 4.57 -38.49 -12.62
CA LYS A 26 3.21 -38.13 -13.06
C LYS A 26 2.32 -39.34 -13.32
N LYS A 27 2.90 -40.47 -13.74
CA LYS A 27 2.18 -41.74 -13.96
C LYS A 27 1.53 -42.27 -12.68
N LEU A 28 2.19 -42.08 -11.54
CA LEU A 28 1.71 -42.55 -10.25
C LEU A 28 0.80 -41.54 -9.55
N TYR A 29 0.93 -40.25 -9.86
CA TYR A 29 0.14 -39.19 -9.24
C TYR A 29 -1.39 -39.37 -9.38
N ALA A 30 -2.07 -39.34 -8.23
CA ALA A 30 -3.51 -39.21 -8.08
C ALA A 30 -3.78 -38.67 -6.68
N THR A 31 -4.30 -37.44 -6.57
CA THR A 31 -4.35 -36.67 -5.32
C THR A 31 -4.93 -37.46 -4.14
N ASP A 32 -6.06 -38.14 -4.34
CA ASP A 32 -6.76 -38.86 -3.27
C ASP A 32 -6.13 -40.21 -2.91
N TRP A 33 -5.09 -40.64 -3.64
CA TRP A 33 -4.44 -41.94 -3.46
C TRP A 33 -2.97 -41.82 -3.08
N THR A 34 -2.20 -41.01 -3.82
CA THR A 34 -0.76 -40.86 -3.59
C THR A 34 -0.48 -40.11 -2.30
N LEU A 35 -1.22 -39.04 -2.03
CA LEU A 35 -0.97 -38.20 -0.86
C LEU A 35 -1.14 -38.96 0.47
N PRO A 36 -2.26 -39.66 0.74
CA PRO A 36 -2.41 -40.40 1.98
C PRO A 36 -1.40 -41.56 2.09
N ALA A 37 -1.19 -42.33 1.00
CA ALA A 37 -0.28 -43.47 1.02
C ALA A 37 1.18 -43.07 1.31
N VAL A 38 1.64 -41.97 0.70
CA VAL A 38 2.99 -41.44 0.93
C VAL A 38 3.12 -40.87 2.35
N ASN A 39 2.13 -40.12 2.83
CA ASN A 39 2.15 -39.58 4.20
C ASN A 39 2.19 -40.69 5.26
N GLU A 40 1.45 -41.79 5.05
CA GLU A 40 1.48 -42.96 5.94
C GLU A 40 2.85 -43.66 5.91
N LYS A 41 3.44 -43.87 4.72
CA LYS A 41 4.76 -44.48 4.59
C LYS A 41 5.84 -43.64 5.28
N ILE A 42 5.83 -42.31 5.11
CA ILE A 42 6.78 -41.41 5.80
C ILE A 42 6.62 -41.50 7.32
N LYS A 43 5.38 -41.52 7.82
CA LYS A 43 5.09 -41.63 9.25
C LYS A 43 5.50 -43.00 9.84
N GLN A 44 5.44 -44.07 9.05
CA GLN A 44 5.90 -45.40 9.47
C GLN A 44 7.42 -45.45 9.62
N VAL A 45 8.16 -44.82 8.72
CA VAL A 45 9.64 -44.78 8.76
C VAL A 45 10.13 -43.80 9.83
N TYR A 46 9.46 -42.65 9.97
CA TYR A 46 9.81 -41.60 10.93
C TYR A 46 8.60 -41.27 11.84
N PRO A 47 8.37 -42.06 12.90
CA PRO A 47 7.27 -41.80 13.83
C PRO A 47 7.44 -40.49 14.61
N ASP A 48 8.69 -40.07 14.86
CA ASP A 48 9.03 -38.86 15.62
C ASP A 48 9.28 -37.62 14.72
N ILE A 49 8.77 -37.62 13.49
CA ILE A 49 9.02 -36.57 12.47
C ILE A 49 8.65 -35.16 12.93
N GLU A 50 7.70 -35.03 13.86
CA GLU A 50 7.30 -33.73 14.44
C GLU A 50 8.35 -33.18 15.43
N SER A 51 9.14 -34.06 16.07
CA SER A 51 10.16 -33.69 17.06
C SER A 51 11.56 -33.64 16.46
N ASN A 52 11.85 -34.47 15.46
CA ASN A 52 13.13 -34.50 14.74
C ASN A 52 12.87 -34.64 13.24
N ALA A 53 12.87 -33.51 12.54
CA ALA A 53 12.62 -33.48 11.11
C ALA A 53 13.82 -34.09 10.34
N PRO A 54 13.61 -35.20 9.59
CA PRO A 54 14.65 -35.79 8.76
C PRO A 54 15.01 -34.86 7.59
N SER A 55 16.15 -35.10 6.95
CA SER A 55 16.56 -34.25 5.85
C SER A 55 15.61 -34.40 4.66
N PHE A 56 15.57 -33.38 3.79
CA PHE A 56 14.77 -33.42 2.57
C PHE A 56 15.08 -34.66 1.71
N GLN A 57 16.36 -35.03 1.63
CA GLN A 57 16.78 -36.17 0.81
C GLN A 57 16.28 -37.49 1.40
N ASP A 58 16.31 -37.64 2.73
CA ASP A 58 15.84 -38.86 3.40
C ASP A 58 14.34 -39.08 3.16
N ILE A 59 13.53 -38.01 3.15
CA ILE A 59 12.10 -38.10 2.84
C ILE A 59 11.89 -38.42 1.36
N GLN A 60 12.65 -37.78 0.47
CA GLN A 60 12.56 -38.05 -0.97
C GLN A 60 12.94 -39.51 -1.29
N ASP A 61 13.93 -40.09 -0.61
CA ASP A 61 14.32 -41.49 -0.79
C ASP A 61 13.19 -42.46 -0.36
N VAL A 62 12.49 -42.17 0.75
CA VAL A 62 11.30 -42.95 1.16
C VAL A 62 10.17 -42.86 0.12
N ILE A 63 10.00 -41.71 -0.51
CA ILE A 63 9.02 -41.50 -1.59
C ILE A 63 9.43 -42.27 -2.84
N ASP A 64 10.71 -42.24 -3.20
CA ASP A 64 11.25 -42.97 -4.35
C ASP A 64 11.08 -44.48 -4.15
N ASP A 65 11.36 -45.00 -2.96
CA ASP A 65 11.16 -46.41 -2.60
C ASP A 65 9.68 -46.81 -2.70
N TRP A 66 8.78 -45.96 -2.19
CA TRP A 66 7.35 -46.16 -2.37
C TRP A 66 6.94 -46.18 -3.85
N CYS A 67 7.53 -45.32 -4.68
CA CYS A 67 7.25 -45.30 -6.12
C CYS A 67 7.68 -46.59 -6.84
N ILE A 68 8.74 -47.24 -6.36
CA ILE A 68 9.20 -48.54 -6.87
C ILE A 68 8.24 -49.66 -6.45
N GLU A 69 7.78 -49.63 -5.18
CA GLU A 69 6.84 -50.62 -4.63
C GLU A 69 5.42 -50.47 -5.20
N ALA A 70 4.99 -49.25 -5.52
CA ALA A 70 3.63 -48.93 -5.93
C ALA A 70 3.29 -49.52 -7.31
N LYS A 71 2.42 -50.52 -7.32
CA LYS A 71 1.92 -51.13 -8.56
C LYS A 71 0.87 -50.22 -9.21
N MET A 72 1.03 -49.90 -10.50
CA MET A 72 0.01 -49.13 -11.24
C MET A 72 -1.39 -49.77 -11.25
N ALA A 73 -1.49 -51.07 -10.98
CA ALA A 73 -2.75 -51.80 -10.89
C ALA A 73 -3.62 -51.42 -9.67
N THR A 74 -3.02 -50.92 -8.59
CA THR A 74 -3.75 -50.49 -7.38
C THR A 74 -4.22 -49.04 -7.44
N LYS A 75 -3.83 -48.31 -8.50
CA LYS A 75 -4.25 -46.92 -8.72
C LYS A 75 -5.76 -46.87 -8.99
N PRO A 76 -6.53 -46.09 -8.23
CA PRO A 76 -7.95 -45.94 -8.49
C PRO A 76 -8.16 -45.33 -9.88
N LYS A 77 -9.04 -45.95 -10.67
CA LYS A 77 -9.41 -45.41 -11.98
C LYS A 77 -10.25 -44.15 -11.75
N PRO A 78 -9.96 -43.04 -12.44
CA PRO A 78 -10.77 -41.84 -12.31
C PRO A 78 -12.22 -42.19 -12.64
N THR A 79 -13.13 -41.88 -11.71
CA THR A 79 -14.56 -42.08 -11.92
C THR A 79 -14.98 -41.25 -13.12
N LYS A 80 -15.56 -41.89 -14.14
CA LYS A 80 -16.07 -41.17 -15.30
C LYS A 80 -17.21 -40.28 -14.83
N ILE A 81 -17.04 -38.97 -14.97
CA ILE A 81 -18.10 -37.98 -14.70
C ILE A 81 -19.34 -38.40 -15.48
N THR A 82 -20.43 -38.64 -14.76
CA THR A 82 -21.68 -39.11 -15.36
C THR A 82 -22.33 -37.98 -16.17
N LYS A 83 -23.30 -38.32 -17.02
CA LYS A 83 -24.06 -37.30 -17.76
C LYS A 83 -24.81 -36.37 -16.79
N ALA A 84 -25.33 -36.92 -15.69
CA ALA A 84 -26.01 -36.17 -14.63
C ALA A 84 -25.08 -35.14 -13.98
N ASP A 85 -23.87 -35.54 -13.59
CA ASP A 85 -22.89 -34.62 -12.98
C ASP A 85 -22.51 -33.47 -13.92
N LYS A 86 -22.42 -33.75 -15.23
CA LYS A 86 -22.15 -32.72 -16.24
C LYS A 86 -23.30 -31.73 -16.36
N GLU A 87 -24.55 -32.20 -16.26
CA GLU A 87 -25.73 -31.34 -16.30
C GLU A 87 -25.80 -30.49 -15.03
N GLU A 88 -25.55 -31.06 -13.85
CA GLU A 88 -25.47 -30.32 -12.59
C GLU A 88 -24.38 -29.24 -12.63
N LEU A 89 -23.19 -29.56 -13.13
CA LEU A 89 -22.11 -28.59 -13.28
C LEU A 89 -22.52 -27.43 -14.22
N LYS A 90 -23.23 -27.72 -15.30
CA LYS A 90 -23.76 -26.68 -16.21
C LYS A 90 -24.79 -25.79 -15.50
N HIS A 91 -25.71 -26.38 -14.73
CA HIS A 91 -26.69 -25.62 -13.95
C HIS A 91 -26.00 -24.74 -12.90
N PHE A 92 -25.00 -25.27 -12.20
CA PHE A 92 -24.22 -24.51 -11.22
C PHE A 92 -23.45 -23.35 -11.88
N MET A 93 -22.81 -23.59 -13.03
CA MET A 93 -22.12 -22.53 -13.77
C MET A 93 -23.07 -21.45 -14.27
N LEU A 94 -24.26 -21.84 -14.76
CA LEU A 94 -25.31 -20.91 -15.18
C LEU A 94 -25.77 -20.05 -14.00
N TYR A 95 -26.07 -20.66 -12.85
CA TYR A 95 -26.44 -19.95 -11.62
C TYR A 95 -25.36 -18.94 -11.19
N LYS A 96 -24.09 -19.37 -11.17
CA LYS A 96 -22.95 -18.49 -10.87
C LYS A 96 -22.85 -17.33 -11.86
N SER A 97 -23.15 -17.56 -13.15
CA SER A 97 -23.16 -16.50 -14.17
C SER A 97 -24.25 -15.45 -13.91
N GLN A 98 -25.43 -15.88 -13.44
CA GLN A 98 -26.56 -15.01 -13.11
C GLN A 98 -26.31 -14.18 -11.84
N LEU A 99 -25.54 -14.70 -10.88
CA LEU A 99 -25.16 -13.97 -9.66
C LEU A 99 -24.10 -12.88 -9.90
N LYS A 100 -23.23 -13.04 -10.91
CA LYS A 100 -22.17 -12.05 -11.21
C LYS A 100 -22.68 -10.61 -11.38
N PRO A 101 -23.74 -10.32 -12.16
CA PRO A 101 -24.25 -8.95 -12.29
C PRO A 101 -24.73 -8.37 -10.96
N LEU A 102 -25.45 -9.15 -10.14
CA LEU A 102 -25.92 -8.71 -8.81
C LEU A 102 -24.75 -8.36 -7.89
N MET A 103 -23.73 -9.22 -7.85
CA MET A 103 -22.51 -8.95 -7.07
C MET A 103 -21.76 -7.72 -7.58
N ARG A 104 -21.71 -7.51 -8.90
CA ARG A 104 -21.10 -6.32 -9.51
C ARG A 104 -21.85 -5.05 -9.14
N GLU A 105 -23.18 -5.10 -9.12
CA GLU A 105 -24.02 -3.96 -8.75
C GLU A 105 -23.88 -3.61 -7.28
N GLN A 106 -23.95 -4.59 -6.36
CA GLN A 106 -23.68 -4.38 -4.94
C GLN A 106 -22.30 -3.75 -4.72
N ASN A 107 -21.27 -4.24 -5.42
CA ASN A 107 -19.92 -3.69 -5.32
C ASN A 107 -19.83 -2.25 -5.88
N ARG A 108 -20.56 -1.94 -6.96
CA ARG A 108 -20.66 -0.56 -7.49
C ARG A 108 -21.35 0.37 -6.49
N SER A 109 -22.43 -0.08 -5.86
CA SER A 109 -23.16 0.70 -4.85
C SER A 109 -22.30 0.97 -3.62
N LYS A 110 -21.60 -0.05 -3.09
CA LYS A 110 -20.64 0.13 -1.99
C LYS A 110 -19.54 1.14 -2.33
N LYS A 111 -18.97 1.05 -3.55
CA LYS A 111 -17.95 2.01 -4.01
C LYS A 111 -18.49 3.44 -4.14
N ARG A 112 -19.73 3.61 -4.61
CA ARG A 112 -20.38 4.93 -4.68
C ARG A 112 -20.58 5.53 -3.28
N LEU A 113 -21.10 4.74 -2.35
CA LEU A 113 -21.33 5.17 -0.96
C LEU A 113 -20.01 5.59 -0.28
N ALA A 114 -18.95 4.79 -0.43
CA ALA A 114 -17.64 5.12 0.12
C ALA A 114 -17.07 6.43 -0.47
N LYS A 115 -17.24 6.65 -1.78
CA LYS A 115 -16.83 7.90 -2.44
C LYS A 115 -17.62 9.11 -1.94
N GLU A 116 -18.91 8.94 -1.68
CA GLU A 116 -19.77 9.99 -1.15
C GLU A 116 -19.41 10.35 0.30
N GLN A 117 -19.15 9.34 1.14
CA GLN A 117 -18.67 9.55 2.51
C GLN A 117 -17.32 10.27 2.55
N ASP A 118 -16.35 9.87 1.72
CA ASP A 118 -15.06 10.56 1.60
C ASP A 118 -15.24 12.01 1.12
N MET A 119 -16.13 12.25 0.16
CA MET A 119 -16.42 13.61 -0.31
C MET A 119 -17.02 14.48 0.81
N MET A 120 -17.96 13.94 1.59
CA MET A 120 -18.56 14.65 2.72
C MET A 120 -17.52 14.94 3.81
N LEU A 121 -16.65 13.98 4.13
CA LEU A 121 -15.57 14.16 5.11
C LEU A 121 -14.62 15.28 4.69
N ARG A 122 -14.18 15.28 3.42
CA ARG A 122 -13.30 16.33 2.88
C ARG A 122 -13.96 17.70 2.89
N LYS A 123 -15.25 17.79 2.56
CA LYS A 123 -16.02 19.05 2.64
C LYS A 123 -16.07 19.54 4.08
N SER A 124 -16.38 18.66 5.04
CA SER A 124 -16.41 18.99 6.46
C SER A 124 -15.05 19.49 6.96
N GLN A 125 -13.97 18.77 6.66
CA GLN A 125 -12.61 19.18 7.02
C GLN A 125 -12.21 20.52 6.40
N LYS A 126 -12.62 20.79 5.15
CA LYS A 126 -12.35 22.08 4.50
C LYS A 126 -13.07 23.23 5.22
N VAL A 127 -14.32 23.03 5.61
CA VAL A 127 -15.10 24.02 6.38
C VAL A 127 -14.46 24.24 7.75
N GLN A 128 -14.07 23.17 8.43
CA GLN A 128 -13.41 23.26 9.72
C GLN A 128 -12.08 24.03 9.65
N ARG A 129 -11.22 23.72 8.69
CA ARG A 129 -9.96 24.45 8.45
C ARG A 129 -10.17 25.93 8.11
N ALA A 130 -11.26 26.26 7.39
CA ALA A 130 -11.60 27.65 7.10
C ALA A 130 -11.97 28.40 8.38
N LYS A 131 -12.79 27.80 9.25
CA LYS A 131 -13.14 28.36 10.57
C LYS A 131 -11.92 28.51 11.48
N GLU A 132 -11.07 27.49 11.57
CA GLU A 132 -9.82 27.56 12.36
C GLU A 132 -8.93 28.69 11.88
N ARG A 133 -8.81 28.89 10.57
CA ARG A 133 -8.07 30.01 9.98
C ARG A 133 -8.71 31.36 10.33
N GLU A 134 -10.03 31.50 10.23
CA GLU A 134 -10.73 32.72 10.62
C GLU A 134 -10.52 33.05 12.10
N ASN A 135 -10.63 32.05 12.97
CA ASN A 135 -10.37 32.18 14.40
C ASN A 135 -8.93 32.62 14.68
N ALA A 136 -7.94 32.04 13.98
CA ALA A 136 -6.54 32.44 14.11
C ALA A 136 -6.32 33.89 13.65
N ILE A 137 -6.94 34.31 12.54
CA ILE A 137 -6.88 35.70 12.04
C ILE A 137 -7.48 36.65 13.07
N GLU A 138 -8.62 36.30 13.65
CA GLU A 138 -9.27 37.07 14.71
C GLU A 138 -8.39 37.22 15.95
N TYR A 139 -7.80 36.11 16.40
CA TYR A 139 -6.89 36.10 17.53
C TYR A 139 -5.69 37.03 17.28
N VAL A 140 -5.05 36.92 16.11
CA VAL A 140 -3.89 37.77 15.75
C VAL A 140 -4.31 39.24 15.61
N ALA A 141 -5.49 39.53 15.09
CA ALA A 141 -6.00 40.90 15.02
C ALA A 141 -6.18 41.51 16.42
N LYS A 142 -6.59 40.70 17.41
CA LYS A 142 -6.76 41.12 18.80
C LYS A 142 -5.40 41.24 19.53
N HIS A 143 -4.61 40.18 19.51
CA HIS A 143 -3.41 40.00 20.36
C HIS A 143 -2.08 40.35 19.68
N GLY A 144 -2.07 40.55 18.36
CA GLY A 144 -0.87 40.91 17.59
C GLY A 144 0.09 39.76 17.27
N LYS A 145 -0.14 38.58 17.84
CA LYS A 145 0.65 37.35 17.62
C LYS A 145 -0.26 36.13 17.52
N PHE A 146 0.26 35.02 17.00
CA PHE A 146 -0.46 33.76 16.96
C PHE A 146 -0.61 33.16 18.38
N PRO A 147 -1.62 32.32 18.62
CA PRO A 147 -1.72 31.51 19.85
C PRO A 147 -0.47 30.65 20.07
N GLU A 148 -0.13 30.36 21.33
CA GLU A 148 1.03 29.50 21.65
C GLU A 148 0.83 28.05 21.20
N ASP A 149 -0.42 27.59 21.17
CA ASP A 149 -0.87 26.28 20.69
C ASP A 149 -1.13 26.26 19.18
N TYR A 150 -0.77 27.32 18.44
CA TYR A 150 -0.93 27.35 16.99
C TYR A 150 -0.06 26.30 16.31
N ASP A 151 -0.69 25.48 15.47
CA ASP A 151 -0.01 24.42 14.73
C ASP A 151 0.82 24.99 13.56
N PHE A 152 2.08 25.34 13.85
CA PHE A 152 3.03 25.80 12.83
C PHE A 152 3.48 24.69 11.86
N SER A 153 3.15 23.41 12.12
CA SER A 153 3.50 22.31 11.20
C SER A 153 2.79 22.43 9.83
N GLN A 154 1.70 23.19 9.78
CA GLN A 154 0.96 23.45 8.53
C GLN A 154 1.71 24.40 7.59
N ILE A 155 2.79 25.05 8.05
CA ILE A 155 3.60 25.95 7.23
C ILE A 155 4.47 25.14 6.29
N LYS A 156 4.11 25.20 5.00
CA LYS A 156 4.80 24.53 3.89
C LYS A 156 5.87 25.43 3.25
N LEU A 157 6.71 24.85 2.40
CA LEU A 157 7.72 25.56 1.60
C LEU A 157 7.13 26.66 0.69
N THR A 158 5.85 26.57 0.33
CA THR A 158 5.16 27.66 -0.39
C THR A 158 5.07 28.93 0.43
N HIS A 159 4.96 28.82 1.76
CA HIS A 159 4.98 29.96 2.66
C HIS A 159 6.40 30.51 2.85
N ALA A 160 7.39 29.62 2.94
CA ALA A 160 8.80 30.00 2.96
C ALA A 160 9.21 30.76 1.68
N TRP A 161 8.71 30.35 0.51
CA TRP A 161 8.89 31.11 -0.74
C TRP A 161 8.27 32.52 -0.67
N ASN A 162 7.05 32.64 -0.13
CA ASN A 162 6.41 33.95 0.05
C ASN A 162 7.22 34.84 1.01
N HIS A 163 7.80 34.23 2.05
CA HIS A 163 8.68 34.91 2.99
C HIS A 163 9.99 35.38 2.32
N TYR A 164 10.69 34.48 1.63
CA TYR A 164 11.90 34.77 0.86
C TYR A 164 11.66 35.90 -0.16
N SER A 165 10.64 35.75 -1.01
CA SER A 165 10.33 36.74 -2.03
C SER A 165 9.89 38.09 -1.45
N ALA A 166 9.25 38.11 -0.28
CA ALA A 166 8.91 39.34 0.41
C ALA A 166 10.13 40.00 1.05
N LYS A 167 11.09 39.23 1.58
CA LYS A 167 12.34 39.71 2.17
C LYS A 167 13.22 40.41 1.13
N PHE A 168 13.42 39.78 -0.03
CA PHE A 168 14.25 40.30 -1.12
C PHE A 168 13.50 41.24 -2.09
N TYR A 169 12.29 41.68 -1.74
CA TYR A 169 11.45 42.49 -2.63
C TYR A 169 12.07 43.85 -2.97
N LYS A 170 12.77 44.50 -2.03
CA LYS A 170 13.42 45.80 -2.25
C LYS A 170 14.64 45.72 -3.14
N GLU A 171 15.47 44.70 -2.94
CA GLU A 171 16.64 44.40 -3.78
C GLU A 171 16.21 44.06 -5.22
N ALA A 172 14.99 43.52 -5.37
CA ALA A 172 14.46 43.13 -6.67
C ALA A 172 14.00 44.32 -7.55
N GLY A 173 13.75 45.50 -6.99
CA GLY A 173 13.18 46.63 -7.74
C GLY A 173 11.77 46.36 -8.30
N ALA A 174 11.13 47.38 -8.90
CA ALA A 174 9.75 47.30 -9.38
C ALA A 174 9.57 46.52 -10.72
N SER A 175 10.64 45.97 -11.30
CA SER A 175 10.60 45.33 -12.62
C SER A 175 10.20 43.85 -12.53
N GLY A 176 9.35 43.39 -13.46
CA GLY A 176 8.88 42.00 -13.52
C GLY A 176 9.98 40.97 -13.76
N GLN A 177 11.12 41.39 -14.32
CA GLN A 177 12.31 40.57 -14.60
C GLN A 177 12.89 39.96 -13.30
N THR A 178 12.80 40.66 -12.18
CA THR A 178 13.53 40.29 -10.96
C THR A 178 12.79 39.28 -10.10
N LYS A 179 11.45 39.24 -10.19
CA LYS A 179 10.65 38.16 -9.61
C LYS A 179 10.94 36.81 -10.27
N GLN A 180 11.27 36.82 -11.57
CA GLN A 180 11.72 35.62 -12.28
C GLN A 180 13.10 35.18 -11.76
N ASN A 181 14.03 36.11 -11.56
CA ASN A 181 15.36 35.80 -11.00
C ASN A 181 15.27 35.19 -9.59
N LEU A 182 14.46 35.76 -8.69
CA LEU A 182 14.22 35.18 -7.36
C LEU A 182 13.62 33.78 -7.46
N SER A 183 12.74 33.53 -8.44
CA SER A 183 12.16 32.20 -8.64
C SER A 183 13.19 31.19 -9.13
N VAL A 184 14.14 31.61 -9.96
CA VAL A 184 15.25 30.75 -10.43
C VAL A 184 16.15 30.41 -9.25
N GLN A 185 16.59 31.42 -8.48
CA GLN A 185 17.39 31.22 -7.27
C GLN A 185 16.70 30.30 -6.27
N TRP A 186 15.40 30.49 -6.02
CA TRP A 186 14.65 29.59 -5.16
C TRP A 186 14.58 28.18 -5.71
N LYS A 187 14.45 27.97 -7.02
CA LYS A 187 14.46 26.61 -7.59
C LYS A 187 15.82 25.93 -7.40
N GLU A 188 16.90 26.65 -7.66
CA GLU A 188 18.30 26.18 -7.55
C GLU A 188 18.75 25.94 -6.11
N MET A 189 18.11 26.59 -5.14
CA MET A 189 18.40 26.45 -3.72
C MET A 189 18.18 25.02 -3.21
N SER A 190 19.09 24.55 -2.35
CA SER A 190 18.98 23.24 -1.70
C SER A 190 17.72 23.14 -0.81
N LYS A 191 17.28 21.92 -0.54
CA LYS A 191 16.12 21.68 0.34
C LYS A 191 16.38 22.17 1.76
N GLU A 192 17.59 22.00 2.27
CA GLU A 192 18.03 22.46 3.60
C GLU A 192 17.90 23.98 3.72
N LYS A 193 18.41 24.71 2.74
CA LYS A 193 18.34 26.18 2.75
C LYS A 193 16.90 26.70 2.65
N LYS A 194 16.03 26.00 1.89
CA LYS A 194 14.59 26.31 1.85
C LYS A 194 13.90 26.07 3.19
N GLU A 195 14.36 25.08 3.94
CA GLU A 195 13.85 24.77 5.27
C GLU A 195 14.29 25.82 6.29
N GLU A 196 15.54 26.31 6.21
CA GLU A 196 15.98 27.46 7.02
C GLU A 196 15.07 28.67 6.85
N TYR A 197 14.68 29.02 5.62
CA TYR A 197 13.71 30.10 5.37
C TYR A 197 12.30 29.79 5.91
N ARG A 198 11.94 28.51 6.04
CA ARG A 198 10.68 28.09 6.66
C ARG A 198 10.72 28.30 8.18
N GLU A 199 11.84 27.92 8.80
CA GLU A 199 12.07 28.11 10.23
C GLU A 199 12.16 29.60 10.59
N GLU A 200 12.88 30.39 9.79
CA GLU A 200 12.93 31.85 9.91
C GLU A 200 11.52 32.45 9.83
N TYR A 201 10.70 31.99 8.88
CA TYR A 201 9.33 32.44 8.76
C TYR A 201 8.48 32.07 9.99
N ILE A 202 8.62 30.85 10.52
CA ILE A 202 7.93 30.42 11.75
C ILE A 202 8.31 31.31 12.93
N GLN A 203 9.59 31.63 13.08
CA GLN A 203 10.09 32.48 14.16
C GLN A 203 9.47 33.88 14.11
N HIS A 204 9.47 34.50 12.93
CA HIS A 204 8.82 35.79 12.74
C HIS A 204 7.31 35.75 13.05
N LEU A 205 6.62 34.67 12.67
CA LEU A 205 5.20 34.49 13.00
C LEU A 205 4.94 34.39 14.50
N LYS A 206 5.83 33.72 15.26
CA LYS A 206 5.75 33.65 16.73
C LYS A 206 5.95 35.02 17.38
N GLU A 207 6.87 35.82 16.83
CA GLU A 207 7.16 37.19 17.28
C GLU A 207 6.07 38.20 16.89
N GLY A 208 5.12 37.82 16.03
CA GLY A 208 4.05 38.72 15.60
C GLY A 208 4.47 39.68 14.48
N ILE A 209 5.53 39.35 13.75
CA ILE A 209 6.06 40.15 12.62
C ILE A 209 6.11 39.34 11.31
N LEU A 210 6.09 40.03 10.17
CA LEU A 210 6.26 39.41 8.85
C LEU A 210 6.96 40.36 7.88
N TYR A 211 7.58 39.82 6.84
CA TYR A 211 8.03 40.66 5.73
C TYR A 211 6.88 41.05 4.80
N GLN A 212 6.80 42.35 4.49
CA GLN A 212 5.94 42.90 3.47
C GLN A 212 6.75 43.92 2.66
N ARG A 213 6.93 43.65 1.36
CA ARG A 213 7.69 44.51 0.43
C ARG A 213 9.09 44.89 0.95
N GLY A 214 9.81 43.94 1.53
CA GLY A 214 11.17 44.11 2.04
C GLY A 214 11.27 44.81 3.40
N GLU A 215 10.15 45.01 4.10
CA GLU A 215 10.12 45.58 5.46
C GLU A 215 9.48 44.60 6.44
N LEU A 216 9.96 44.58 7.68
CA LEU A 216 9.31 43.86 8.77
C LEU A 216 8.13 44.70 9.27
N VAL A 217 6.94 44.14 9.18
CA VAL A 217 5.67 44.78 9.54
C VAL A 217 4.95 43.91 10.57
N PRO A 218 4.32 44.49 11.60
CA PRO A 218 3.50 43.73 12.54
C PRO A 218 2.35 43.01 11.83
N ILE A 219 2.16 41.72 12.13
CA ILE A 219 1.17 40.86 11.46
C ILE A 219 -0.26 41.43 11.61
N LYS A 220 -0.53 42.10 12.74
CA LYS A 220 -1.81 42.78 13.03
C LYS A 220 -2.20 43.78 11.93
N GLU A 221 -1.24 44.49 11.34
CA GLU A 221 -1.53 45.49 10.31
C GLU A 221 -1.97 44.85 8.99
N LYS A 222 -1.35 43.72 8.63
CA LYS A 222 -1.74 42.93 7.46
C LYS A 222 -3.13 42.32 7.59
N PHE A 223 -3.52 41.86 8.78
CA PHE A 223 -4.87 41.31 8.97
C PHE A 223 -5.96 42.37 9.12
N LYS A 224 -5.62 43.58 9.61
CA LYS A 224 -6.55 44.72 9.57
C LYS A 224 -6.96 45.09 8.15
N SER A 225 -6.03 45.05 7.19
CA SER A 225 -6.35 45.36 5.78
C SER A 225 -7.17 44.29 5.08
N LEU A 226 -7.20 43.05 5.60
CA LEU A 226 -8.00 41.94 5.07
C LEU A 226 -9.45 41.90 5.59
N ARG A 227 -9.76 42.68 6.65
CA ARG A 227 -11.11 42.81 7.23
C ARG A 227 -11.91 43.99 6.66
N LYS A 228 -11.31 44.81 5.80
CA LYS A 228 -11.99 45.87 5.04
C LYS A 228 -12.52 45.30 3.74
#